data_AF-A0A183KH63-F1
#
_entry.id   AF-A0A183KH63-F1
#
_cell.length_a   1.000
_cell.length_b   1.000
_cell.length_c   1.000
_cell.angle_alpha   90.00
_cell.angle_beta   90.00
_cell.angle_gamma   90.00
#
_symmetry.space_group_name_H-M   'P 1'
#
loop_
_entity.id
_entity.type
_entity.pdbx_description
1 polymer ?
#
loop_
_entity_poly.entity_id
_entity_poly.type
_entity_poly.pdbx_seq_one_letter_code
_entity_poly.pdbx_strand_id
1 'polypeptide(L)'
;MEIIDGLLFMKRPENPKQITERKKVDVENGEHNYSKNFDRTLTEEQEEDATSFSSKSLEHQSQLESRLLTREDLINLDKTEPRWRYIRIGLLIGFGIIFFGLLAACIVYIIVGEKCPSVPKLPFWKSTVGYWLDVFAFKDSSGDLVGDLNGLTSEVDYIKTVVGAGYVILGPITKGFYTNSYNMLGLVEDYEQLDEAVGTMDDFRVLLKKFHKNGIKVVLTFNFNAISISHKWITENKVKLNSFENSLNNKMSRYGKAINVDIGDQKFYSVFGSPNVDLDLTSSETQKAIFDVIHFWMKEGIDGILLDNAAFFVEEEEKEGTQSNLGST
;
A
#
# COMPACT_ATOMS: atom_id res chain seq x y z
N MET A 1 9.87 -20.69 -47.40
CA MET A 1 10.46 -20.83 -46.07
C MET A 1 10.07 -19.59 -45.29
N GLU A 2 8.77 -19.45 -45.07
CA GLU A 2 8.02 -19.87 -43.88
C GLU A 2 8.10 -18.82 -42.78
N ILE A 3 6.98 -18.09 -42.69
CA ILE A 3 6.50 -17.29 -41.58
C ILE A 3 6.17 -18.23 -40.43
N ILE A 4 6.65 -17.99 -39.21
CA ILE A 4 5.97 -18.44 -37.99
C ILE A 4 6.09 -17.36 -36.89
N ASP A 5 4.90 -16.97 -36.43
CA ASP A 5 4.56 -16.11 -35.30
C ASP A 5 5.12 -16.57 -33.94
N GLY A 6 5.25 -15.62 -33.02
CA GLY A 6 5.58 -15.89 -31.62
C GLY A 6 5.23 -14.77 -30.65
N LEU A 7 4.05 -14.15 -30.79
CA LEU A 7 3.47 -13.30 -29.72
C LEU A 7 2.96 -14.19 -28.58
N LEU A 8 3.65 -14.18 -27.44
CA LEU A 8 3.11 -14.72 -26.19
C LEU A 8 2.30 -13.64 -25.46
N PHE A 9 0.98 -13.69 -25.62
CA PHE A 9 0.04 -12.99 -24.74
C PHE A 9 -0.11 -13.77 -23.42
N MET A 10 0.24 -13.14 -22.29
CA MET A 10 -0.14 -13.64 -20.96
C MET A 10 -1.65 -13.48 -20.75
N LYS A 11 -2.34 -14.61 -20.62
CA LYS A 11 -3.77 -14.71 -20.31
C LYS A 11 -4.00 -14.45 -18.82
N ARG A 12 -4.86 -13.48 -18.50
CA ARG A 12 -5.30 -13.11 -17.14
C ARG A 12 -6.09 -14.27 -16.50
N PRO A 13 -5.87 -14.65 -15.22
CA PRO A 13 -6.60 -15.76 -14.61
C PRO A 13 -8.04 -15.36 -14.25
N GLU A 14 -9.00 -16.19 -14.66
CA GLU A 14 -10.41 -16.09 -14.28
C GLU A 14 -10.65 -16.63 -12.86
N ASN A 15 -11.57 -15.97 -12.15
CA ASN A 15 -11.95 -16.22 -10.76
C ASN A 15 -12.83 -17.49 -10.65
N PRO A 16 -12.57 -18.46 -9.74
CA PRO A 16 -13.37 -19.68 -9.67
C PRO A 16 -14.74 -19.43 -9.01
N LYS A 17 -15.81 -19.80 -9.73
CA LYS A 17 -17.19 -19.87 -9.24
C LYS A 17 -17.30 -20.93 -8.15
N GLN A 18 -17.92 -20.57 -7.03
CA GLN A 18 -18.31 -21.52 -5.98
C GLN A 18 -19.36 -22.50 -6.51
N ILE A 19 -19.08 -23.79 -6.40
CA ILE A 19 -20.02 -24.89 -6.66
C ILE A 19 -20.56 -25.35 -5.30
N THR A 20 -21.86 -25.23 -5.09
CA THR A 20 -22.57 -25.72 -3.91
C THR A 20 -23.11 -27.12 -4.22
N GLU A 21 -22.51 -28.17 -3.64
CA GLU A 21 -23.07 -29.52 -3.70
C GLU A 21 -24.20 -29.68 -2.67
N ARG A 22 -25.44 -29.93 -3.14
CA ARG A 22 -26.52 -30.52 -2.34
C ARG A 22 -26.58 -32.02 -2.64
N LYS A 23 -26.22 -32.87 -1.67
CA LYS A 23 -26.53 -34.30 -1.72
C LYS A 23 -28.01 -34.53 -1.39
N LYS A 24 -28.75 -35.09 -2.35
CA LYS A 24 -29.96 -35.89 -2.11
C LYS A 24 -29.54 -37.28 -1.65
N VAL A 25 -30.22 -37.84 -0.66
CA VAL A 25 -30.18 -39.27 -0.35
C VAL A 25 -31.62 -39.77 -0.38
N ASP A 26 -31.80 -40.81 -1.18
CA ASP A 26 -33.06 -41.45 -1.51
C ASP A 26 -33.55 -42.38 -0.38
N VAL A 27 -34.87 -42.56 -0.38
CA VAL A 27 -35.64 -43.48 0.45
C VAL A 27 -35.57 -44.87 -0.18
N GLU A 28 -35.21 -45.91 0.59
CA GLU A 28 -35.44 -47.30 0.21
C GLU A 28 -36.00 -48.13 1.36
N ASN A 29 -37.07 -48.86 1.02
CA ASN A 29 -37.82 -49.79 1.85
C ASN A 29 -37.02 -51.08 2.11
N GLY A 30 -37.26 -51.70 3.26
CA GLY A 30 -36.81 -53.07 3.55
C GLY A 30 -37.64 -53.71 4.64
N GLU A 31 -38.67 -54.45 4.25
CA GLU A 31 -39.30 -55.50 5.07
C GLU A 31 -38.33 -56.69 5.21
N HIS A 32 -38.32 -57.37 6.36
CA HIS A 32 -38.35 -58.84 6.40
C HIS A 32 -38.65 -59.42 7.79
N ASN A 33 -39.62 -60.33 7.77
CA ASN A 33 -40.14 -61.22 8.83
C ASN A 33 -39.12 -62.26 9.35
N TYR A 34 -39.34 -62.78 10.58
CA TYR A 34 -39.33 -64.24 10.88
C TYR A 34 -40.05 -64.58 12.20
N SER A 35 -41.32 -65.00 12.08
CA SER A 35 -41.97 -66.27 12.51
C SER A 35 -41.73 -66.97 13.87
N LYS A 36 -42.86 -67.29 14.54
CA LYS A 36 -43.30 -68.57 15.18
C LYS A 36 -42.52 -69.09 16.41
N ASN A 37 -43.08 -69.73 17.45
CA ASN A 37 -44.37 -70.37 17.79
C ASN A 37 -44.28 -70.73 19.29
N PHE A 38 -45.35 -70.69 20.09
CA PHE A 38 -45.76 -71.84 20.94
C PHE A 38 -47.19 -71.68 21.48
N ASP A 39 -47.80 -72.84 21.74
CA ASP A 39 -49.21 -73.20 21.72
C ASP A 39 -49.95 -72.98 23.08
N ARG A 40 -51.29 -72.91 23.01
CA ARG A 40 -52.35 -73.47 23.92
C ARG A 40 -52.13 -73.41 25.46
N THR A 41 -53.11 -73.10 26.32
CA THR A 41 -54.53 -73.52 26.40
C THR A 41 -55.20 -72.77 27.57
N LEU A 42 -56.52 -72.58 27.48
CA LEU A 42 -57.43 -72.04 28.51
C LEU A 42 -57.53 -72.92 29.76
N THR A 43 -57.71 -72.29 30.94
CA THR A 43 -58.78 -72.47 31.97
C THR A 43 -58.39 -71.60 33.17
N GLU A 44 -59.08 -70.49 33.42
CA GLU A 44 -60.27 -70.36 34.30
C GLU A 44 -59.96 -70.49 35.80
N GLU A 45 -60.52 -69.52 36.54
CA GLU A 45 -60.77 -69.48 37.98
C GLU A 45 -59.74 -68.82 38.92
N GLN A 46 -60.23 -67.71 39.51
CA GLN A 46 -59.92 -67.16 40.83
C GLN A 46 -58.62 -66.35 41.00
N GLU A 47 -58.68 -65.04 40.67
CA GLU A 47 -58.15 -63.95 41.53
C GLU A 47 -58.57 -62.56 41.00
N GLU A 48 -59.88 -62.38 40.75
CA GLU A 48 -60.48 -61.04 40.71
C GLU A 48 -60.63 -60.56 42.16
N ASP A 49 -59.65 -59.80 42.66
CA ASP A 49 -59.90 -58.66 43.57
C ASP A 49 -58.62 -57.93 44.05
N ALA A 50 -57.42 -58.45 43.77
CA ALA A 50 -56.16 -57.77 44.15
C ALA A 50 -55.43 -57.09 42.97
N THR A 51 -55.76 -57.43 41.72
CA THR A 51 -55.04 -56.98 40.51
C THR A 51 -55.66 -55.75 39.83
N SER A 52 -56.89 -55.36 40.15
CA SER A 52 -57.52 -54.15 39.57
C SER A 52 -57.08 -52.83 40.23
N PHE A 53 -56.56 -52.91 41.46
CA PHE A 53 -56.05 -51.73 42.18
C PHE A 53 -54.58 -51.43 41.85
N SER A 54 -53.77 -52.48 41.61
CA SER A 54 -52.35 -52.35 41.28
C SER A 54 -52.12 -51.89 39.82
N SER A 55 -52.87 -52.46 38.86
CA SER A 55 -52.75 -52.11 37.44
C SER A 55 -53.12 -50.65 37.12
N LYS A 56 -54.17 -50.10 37.74
CA LYS A 56 -54.54 -48.68 37.59
C LYS A 56 -53.50 -47.72 38.15
N SER A 57 -52.77 -48.11 39.19
CA SER A 57 -51.72 -47.27 39.80
C SER A 57 -50.45 -47.21 38.95
N LEU A 58 -50.06 -48.33 38.34
CA LEU A 58 -48.91 -48.41 37.44
C LEU A 58 -49.18 -47.75 36.06
N GLU A 59 -50.37 -47.93 35.48
CA GLU A 59 -50.76 -47.22 34.24
C GLU A 59 -50.82 -45.70 34.44
N HIS A 60 -51.28 -45.24 35.61
CA HIS A 60 -51.34 -43.82 35.91
C HIS A 60 -49.95 -43.20 36.15
N GLN A 61 -49.02 -43.94 36.77
CA GLN A 61 -47.62 -43.51 36.88
C GLN A 61 -46.91 -43.47 35.51
N SER A 62 -47.17 -44.45 34.63
CA SER A 62 -46.61 -44.48 33.27
C SER A 62 -47.16 -43.37 32.36
N GLN A 63 -48.44 -43.01 32.48
CA GLN A 63 -49.03 -41.88 31.74
C GLN A 63 -48.54 -40.51 32.22
N LEU A 64 -48.11 -40.39 33.48
CA LEU A 64 -47.56 -39.14 34.02
C LEU A 64 -46.14 -38.86 33.48
N GLU A 65 -45.36 -39.91 33.19
CA GLU A 65 -44.01 -39.77 32.61
C GLU A 65 -43.99 -39.37 31.13
N SER A 66 -45.12 -39.53 30.41
CA SER A 66 -45.21 -39.22 28.97
C SER A 66 -45.97 -37.93 28.63
N ARG A 67 -46.62 -37.28 29.60
CA ARG A 67 -47.24 -35.96 29.44
C ARG A 67 -46.28 -34.86 29.88
N LEU A 68 -46.09 -33.84 29.05
CA LEU A 68 -45.45 -32.59 29.48
C LEU A 68 -46.20 -32.05 30.71
N LEU A 69 -45.46 -31.71 31.77
CA LEU A 69 -46.05 -31.24 33.02
C LEU A 69 -46.79 -29.91 32.84
N THR A 70 -47.97 -29.81 33.43
CA THR A 70 -48.74 -28.56 33.51
C THR A 70 -48.26 -27.68 34.67
N ARG A 71 -48.69 -26.41 34.70
CA ARG A 71 -48.30 -25.46 35.76
C ARG A 71 -48.68 -25.96 37.15
N GLU A 72 -49.86 -26.57 37.27
CA GLU A 72 -50.40 -27.11 38.51
C GLU A 72 -49.58 -28.31 39.00
N ASP A 73 -49.14 -29.17 38.08
CA ASP A 73 -48.27 -30.32 38.38
C ASP A 73 -46.92 -29.85 38.93
N LEU A 74 -46.34 -28.80 38.34
CA LEU A 74 -45.07 -28.20 38.80
C LEU A 74 -45.17 -27.57 40.20
N ILE A 75 -46.29 -26.91 40.52
CA ILE A 75 -46.53 -26.33 41.87
C ILE A 75 -46.67 -27.44 42.91
N ASN A 76 -47.30 -28.55 42.56
CA ASN A 76 -47.45 -29.70 43.45
C ASN A 76 -46.11 -30.41 43.68
N LEU A 77 -45.30 -30.59 42.63
CA LEU A 77 -43.93 -31.12 42.73
C LEU A 77 -43.01 -30.26 43.62
N ASP A 78 -43.14 -28.93 43.57
CA ASP A 78 -42.37 -28.01 44.43
C ASP A 78 -42.76 -28.14 45.92
N LYS A 79 -43.99 -28.61 46.21
CA LYS A 79 -44.48 -28.90 47.58
C LYS A 79 -44.10 -30.29 48.07
N THR A 80 -44.14 -31.31 47.21
CA THR A 80 -43.86 -32.71 47.58
C THR A 80 -42.37 -33.03 47.59
N GLU A 81 -41.58 -32.42 46.70
CA GLU A 81 -40.14 -32.63 46.59
C GLU A 81 -39.34 -31.30 46.66
N PRO A 82 -39.23 -30.68 47.85
CA PRO A 82 -38.52 -29.39 48.00
C PRO A 82 -37.03 -29.46 47.66
N ARG A 83 -36.44 -30.67 47.57
CA ARG A 83 -35.04 -30.90 47.15
C ARG A 83 -34.70 -30.21 45.82
N TRP A 84 -35.59 -30.30 44.82
CA TRP A 84 -35.35 -29.75 43.49
C TRP A 84 -35.43 -28.22 43.47
N ARG A 85 -36.26 -27.65 44.34
CA ARG A 85 -36.32 -26.20 44.56
C ARG A 85 -34.99 -25.66 45.09
N TYR A 86 -34.42 -26.31 46.11
CA TYR A 86 -33.12 -25.92 46.67
C TYR A 86 -31.99 -26.10 45.66
N ILE A 87 -31.98 -27.19 44.89
CA ILE A 87 -31.01 -27.42 43.81
C ILE A 87 -31.11 -26.32 42.74
N ARG A 88 -32.32 -25.96 42.28
CA ARG A 88 -32.53 -24.90 41.28
C ARG A 88 -32.05 -23.54 41.78
N ILE A 89 -32.36 -23.17 43.02
CA ILE A 89 -31.89 -21.92 43.63
C ILE A 89 -30.37 -21.93 43.76
N GLY A 90 -29.77 -23.05 44.21
CA GLY A 90 -28.33 -23.23 44.29
C GLY A 90 -27.63 -23.09 42.94
N LEU A 91 -28.19 -23.69 41.88
CA LEU A 91 -27.69 -23.56 40.51
C LEU A 91 -27.79 -22.11 40.00
N LEU A 92 -28.88 -21.40 40.28
CA LEU A 92 -29.04 -20.00 39.88
C LEU A 92 -28.03 -19.08 40.58
N ILE A 93 -27.80 -19.29 41.88
CA ILE A 93 -26.79 -18.56 42.64
C ILE A 93 -25.39 -18.88 42.13
N GLY A 94 -25.09 -20.17 41.89
CA GLY A 94 -23.82 -20.62 41.32
C GLY A 94 -23.55 -20.02 39.95
N PHE A 95 -24.55 -20.00 39.06
CA PHE A 95 -24.47 -19.32 37.77
C PHE A 95 -24.18 -17.82 37.93
N GLY A 96 -24.85 -17.13 38.85
CA GLY A 96 -24.59 -15.72 39.14
C GLY A 96 -23.16 -15.45 39.60
N ILE A 97 -22.64 -16.28 40.52
CA ILE A 97 -21.25 -16.17 41.01
C ILE A 97 -20.26 -16.36 39.86
N ILE A 98 -20.46 -17.37 39.02
CA ILE A 98 -19.59 -17.63 37.85
C ILE A 98 -19.67 -16.46 36.87
N PHE A 99 -20.87 -15.96 36.57
CA PHE A 99 -21.08 -14.85 35.65
C PHE A 99 -20.35 -13.58 36.12
N PHE A 100 -20.53 -13.17 37.38
CA PHE A 100 -19.85 -12.00 37.92
C PHE A 100 -18.34 -12.23 38.11
N GLY A 101 -17.92 -13.45 38.41
CA GLY A 101 -16.50 -13.83 38.46
C GLY A 101 -15.81 -13.71 37.10
N LEU A 102 -16.46 -14.17 36.03
CA LEU A 102 -15.97 -14.01 34.65
C LEU A 102 -15.93 -12.54 34.24
N LEU A 103 -16.97 -11.76 34.57
CA LEU A 103 -16.98 -10.33 34.30
C LEU A 103 -15.82 -9.60 35.00
N ALA A 104 -15.60 -9.90 36.28
CA ALA A 104 -14.50 -9.34 37.06
C ALA A 104 -13.13 -9.76 36.46
N ALA A 105 -12.98 -11.02 36.06
CA ALA A 105 -11.76 -11.51 35.41
C ALA A 105 -11.48 -10.78 34.08
N CYS A 106 -12.50 -10.53 33.26
CA CYS A 106 -12.36 -9.74 32.02
C CYS A 106 -11.94 -8.30 32.32
N ILE A 107 -12.53 -7.66 33.34
CA ILE A 107 -12.15 -6.30 33.75
C ILE A 107 -10.69 -6.26 34.21
N VAL A 108 -10.29 -7.19 35.08
CA VAL A 108 -8.91 -7.29 35.55
C VAL A 108 -7.95 -7.52 34.38
N TYR A 109 -8.30 -8.38 33.43
CA TYR A 109 -7.49 -8.64 32.24
C TYR A 109 -7.30 -7.38 31.38
N ILE A 110 -8.33 -6.55 31.19
CA ILE A 110 -8.23 -5.31 30.43
C ILE A 110 -7.37 -4.26 31.16
N ILE A 111 -7.46 -4.19 32.49
CA ILE A 111 -6.72 -3.22 33.29
C ILE A 111 -5.24 -3.59 33.42
N VAL A 112 -4.96 -4.87 33.67
CA VAL A 112 -3.60 -5.38 33.91
C VAL A 112 -2.90 -5.74 32.60
N GLY A 113 -3.66 -6.02 31.53
CA GLY A 113 -3.11 -6.31 30.21
C GLY A 113 -2.21 -5.18 29.74
N GLU A 114 -0.98 -5.54 29.39
CA GLU A 114 -0.03 -4.58 28.83
C GLU A 114 -0.63 -3.96 27.56
N LYS A 115 -0.61 -2.63 27.49
CA LYS A 115 -1.02 -1.93 26.28
C LYS A 115 -0.03 -2.29 25.18
N CYS A 116 -0.54 -2.64 24.00
CA CYS A 116 0.33 -2.80 22.84
C CYS A 116 1.16 -1.53 22.62
N PRO A 117 2.44 -1.66 22.25
CA PRO A 117 3.26 -0.49 21.94
C PRO A 117 2.60 0.32 20.83
N SER A 118 2.61 1.64 20.96
CA SER A 118 2.07 2.52 19.94
C SER A 118 2.87 2.36 18.65
N VAL A 119 2.21 2.05 17.54
CA VAL A 119 2.86 2.02 16.22
C VAL A 119 3.32 3.45 15.89
N PRO A 120 4.63 3.69 15.68
CA PRO A 120 5.10 5.02 15.34
C PRO A 120 4.51 5.45 13.99
N LYS A 121 3.97 6.67 13.92
CA LYS A 121 3.53 7.24 12.64
C LYS A 121 4.76 7.55 11.80
N LEU A 122 5.02 6.71 10.81
CA LEU A 122 6.11 6.90 9.87
C LEU A 122 5.76 8.00 8.86
N PRO A 123 6.73 8.82 8.42
CA PRO A 123 6.52 9.75 7.32
C PRO A 123 6.24 9.00 6.02
N PHE A 124 5.62 9.66 5.04
CA PHE A 124 5.13 9.02 3.81
C PHE A 124 6.22 8.22 3.08
N TRP A 125 7.44 8.75 3.03
CA TRP A 125 8.60 8.13 2.36
C TRP A 125 9.16 6.90 3.09
N LYS A 126 8.74 6.65 4.35
CA LYS A 126 9.03 5.42 5.10
C LYS A 126 7.83 4.46 5.15
N SER A 127 6.63 4.93 4.87
CA SER A 127 5.39 4.18 5.06
C SER A 127 4.69 3.76 3.78
N THR A 128 5.14 4.26 2.62
CA THR A 128 4.50 4.01 1.32
C THR A 128 5.52 3.75 0.22
N VAL A 129 5.05 3.23 -0.92
CA VAL A 129 5.86 3.00 -2.11
C VAL A 129 5.98 4.29 -2.92
N GLY A 130 7.21 4.60 -3.34
CA GLY A 130 7.51 5.67 -4.29
C GLY A 130 7.54 5.17 -5.73
N TYR A 131 6.91 5.90 -6.64
CA TYR A 131 6.93 5.59 -8.07
C TYR A 131 7.62 6.70 -8.86
N TRP A 132 8.81 6.40 -9.37
CA TRP A 132 9.52 7.32 -10.26
C TRP A 132 8.99 7.16 -11.69
N LEU A 133 8.70 8.27 -12.34
CA LEU A 133 8.22 8.27 -13.72
C LEU A 133 8.72 9.48 -14.50
N ASP A 134 8.96 9.26 -15.78
CA ASP A 134 9.24 10.31 -16.76
C ASP A 134 7.91 10.79 -17.36
N VAL A 135 7.57 12.05 -17.14
CA VAL A 135 6.29 12.63 -17.60
C VAL A 135 6.21 12.60 -19.12
N PHE A 136 7.32 12.91 -19.82
CA PHE A 136 7.39 12.98 -21.28
C PHE A 136 7.17 11.63 -21.97
N ALA A 137 7.35 10.52 -21.25
CA ALA A 137 7.19 9.17 -21.76
C ALA A 137 5.96 8.44 -21.18
N PHE A 138 5.16 9.09 -20.32
CA PHE A 138 4.10 8.43 -19.58
C PHE A 138 2.77 8.38 -20.35
N LYS A 139 2.14 9.53 -20.59
CA LYS A 139 0.86 9.60 -21.29
C LYS A 139 0.65 10.96 -21.93
N ASP A 140 0.43 10.95 -23.24
CA ASP A 140 0.07 12.11 -24.07
C ASP A 140 -1.42 12.42 -23.92
N SER A 141 -1.77 13.69 -23.72
CA SER A 141 -3.14 14.21 -23.76
C SER A 141 -3.40 15.24 -24.85
N SER A 142 -2.35 15.85 -25.43
CA SER A 142 -2.40 16.83 -26.52
C SER A 142 -2.50 16.22 -27.92
N GLY A 143 -2.08 14.96 -28.09
CA GLY A 143 -1.99 14.28 -29.38
C GLY A 143 -0.72 14.57 -30.17
N ASP A 144 0.31 15.12 -29.52
CA ASP A 144 1.62 15.45 -30.11
C ASP A 144 2.68 14.35 -29.88
N LEU A 145 2.27 13.20 -29.32
CA LEU A 145 3.09 12.02 -29.01
C LEU A 145 4.09 12.23 -27.88
N VAL A 146 3.96 13.31 -27.11
CA VAL A 146 4.77 13.59 -25.93
C VAL A 146 3.88 13.54 -24.69
N GLY A 147 4.35 12.88 -23.64
CA GLY A 147 3.60 12.83 -22.38
C GLY A 147 3.60 14.18 -21.66
N ASP A 148 2.48 14.50 -21.02
CA ASP A 148 2.25 15.81 -20.40
C ASP A 148 1.60 15.69 -19.00
N LEU A 149 1.53 16.81 -18.27
CA LEU A 149 0.96 16.86 -16.92
C LEU A 149 -0.53 16.49 -16.89
N ASN A 150 -1.29 16.78 -17.94
CA ASN A 150 -2.73 16.48 -18.01
C ASN A 150 -2.97 14.99 -18.24
N GLY A 151 -2.17 14.35 -19.08
CA GLY A 151 -2.10 12.91 -19.29
C GLY A 151 -1.76 12.19 -17.98
N LEU A 152 -0.70 12.62 -17.29
CA LEU A 152 -0.35 12.10 -15.97
C LEU A 152 -1.49 12.29 -14.94
N THR A 153 -2.08 13.48 -14.92
CA THR A 153 -3.21 13.80 -14.03
C THR A 153 -4.41 12.90 -14.29
N SER A 154 -4.65 12.50 -15.53
CA SER A 154 -5.75 11.60 -15.89
C SER A 154 -5.62 10.20 -15.27
N GLU A 155 -4.39 9.75 -14.99
CA GLU A 155 -4.05 8.40 -14.51
C GLU A 155 -3.83 8.30 -13.00
N VAL A 156 -4.25 9.31 -12.21
CA VAL A 156 -4.10 9.28 -10.75
C VAL A 156 -4.73 8.03 -10.11
N ASP A 157 -5.83 7.53 -10.67
CA ASP A 157 -6.52 6.34 -10.17
C ASP A 157 -5.72 5.07 -10.47
N TYR A 158 -5.07 4.98 -11.63
CA TYR A 158 -4.14 3.90 -11.96
C TYR A 158 -2.94 3.88 -11.00
N ILE A 159 -2.31 5.04 -10.78
CA ILE A 159 -1.16 5.17 -9.87
C ILE A 159 -1.54 4.75 -8.44
N LYS A 160 -2.74 5.12 -7.98
CA LYS A 160 -3.21 4.77 -6.65
C LYS A 160 -3.59 3.29 -6.51
N THR A 161 -4.35 2.76 -7.47
CA THR A 161 -5.04 1.47 -7.31
C THR A 161 -4.27 0.30 -7.91
N VAL A 162 -3.57 0.51 -9.02
CA VAL A 162 -2.84 -0.54 -9.72
C VAL A 162 -1.37 -0.54 -9.29
N VAL A 163 -0.72 0.63 -9.29
CA VAL A 163 0.68 0.75 -8.85
C VAL A 163 0.77 0.70 -7.32
N GLY A 164 -0.23 1.25 -6.62
CA GLY A 164 -0.24 1.30 -5.16
C GLY A 164 0.75 2.33 -4.59
N ALA A 165 1.11 3.34 -5.37
CA ALA A 165 2.07 4.36 -4.95
C ALA A 165 1.45 5.36 -3.97
N GLY A 166 2.15 5.63 -2.86
CA GLY A 166 1.78 6.71 -1.93
C GLY A 166 2.45 8.04 -2.27
N TYR A 167 3.46 8.02 -3.13
CA TYR A 167 4.07 9.21 -3.69
C TYR A 167 4.66 8.93 -5.07
N VAL A 168 4.68 9.96 -5.91
CA VAL A 168 5.38 9.94 -7.19
C VAL A 168 6.61 10.80 -7.14
N ILE A 169 7.65 10.38 -7.86
CA ILE A 169 8.84 11.18 -8.13
C ILE A 169 8.81 11.49 -9.62
N LEU A 170 8.53 12.75 -9.95
CA LEU A 170 8.56 13.18 -11.33
C LEU A 170 10.02 13.38 -11.73
N GLY A 171 10.39 12.87 -12.91
CA GLY A 171 11.63 13.27 -13.58
C GLY A 171 11.71 14.79 -13.74
N PRO A 172 12.84 15.34 -14.20
CA PRO A 172 12.95 16.78 -14.36
C PRO A 172 11.95 17.28 -15.41
N ILE A 173 11.17 18.30 -15.05
CA ILE A 173 10.09 18.87 -15.89
C ILE A 173 10.29 20.37 -16.15
N THR A 174 11.44 20.91 -15.76
CA THR A 174 11.75 22.33 -15.86
C THR A 174 12.13 22.73 -17.28
N LYS A 175 12.00 24.02 -17.56
CA LYS A 175 12.30 24.61 -18.87
C LYS A 175 13.69 24.20 -19.36
N GLY A 176 13.75 23.80 -20.62
CA GLY A 176 14.97 23.38 -21.31
C GLY A 176 15.19 21.87 -21.29
N PHE A 177 14.50 21.11 -20.44
CA PHE A 177 14.76 19.67 -20.28
C PHE A 177 14.44 18.88 -21.54
N TYR A 178 13.32 19.20 -22.18
CA TYR A 178 12.86 18.57 -23.42
C TYR A 178 12.93 19.56 -24.59
N THR A 179 12.46 20.79 -24.38
CA THR A 179 12.38 21.84 -25.40
C THR A 179 13.54 22.82 -25.24
N ASN A 180 14.54 22.73 -26.12
CA ASN A 180 15.68 23.64 -26.14
C ASN A 180 16.29 23.77 -27.54
N SER A 181 17.10 24.81 -27.74
CA SER A 181 17.75 25.10 -29.02
C SER A 181 18.80 24.06 -29.45
N TYR A 182 19.23 23.18 -28.54
CA TYR A 182 20.26 22.18 -28.81
C TYR A 182 19.69 20.82 -29.21
N ASN A 183 18.36 20.64 -29.19
CA ASN A 183 17.71 19.34 -29.40
C ASN A 183 18.32 18.23 -28.53
N MET A 184 18.64 18.54 -27.27
CA MET A 184 19.25 17.62 -26.31
C MET A 184 18.39 17.47 -25.07
N LEU A 185 18.17 16.24 -24.60
CA LEU A 185 17.50 16.03 -23.32
C LEU A 185 18.42 16.37 -22.14
N GLY A 186 17.84 16.83 -21.04
CA GLY A 186 18.56 16.96 -19.76
C GLY A 186 19.18 18.34 -19.51
N LEU A 187 18.91 19.33 -20.35
CA LEU A 187 19.35 20.70 -20.09
C LEU A 187 18.39 21.40 -19.12
N VAL A 188 18.90 22.34 -18.34
CA VAL A 188 18.06 23.21 -17.52
C VAL A 188 18.34 24.65 -17.93
N GLU A 189 17.30 25.38 -18.32
CA GLU A 189 17.36 26.79 -18.72
C GLU A 189 16.68 27.72 -17.71
N ASP A 190 15.67 27.22 -17.00
CA ASP A 190 15.04 27.91 -15.87
C ASP A 190 14.41 26.90 -14.90
N TYR A 191 14.89 26.86 -13.66
CA TYR A 191 14.34 26.00 -12.61
C TYR A 191 12.94 26.36 -12.11
N GLU A 192 12.47 27.59 -12.32
CA GLU A 192 11.19 28.10 -11.81
C GLU A 192 10.08 28.05 -12.85
N GLN A 193 10.40 27.62 -14.08
CA GLN A 193 9.45 27.43 -15.16
C GLN A 193 9.41 25.96 -15.58
N LEU A 194 8.24 25.54 -16.05
CA LEU A 194 8.05 24.24 -16.66
C LEU A 194 8.48 24.27 -18.13
N ASP A 195 8.90 23.11 -18.64
CA ASP A 195 9.15 22.91 -20.06
C ASP A 195 7.84 23.05 -20.86
N GLU A 196 7.91 23.70 -22.02
CA GLU A 196 6.73 23.94 -22.84
C GLU A 196 6.02 22.64 -23.26
N ALA A 197 6.77 21.54 -23.43
CA ALA A 197 6.22 20.24 -23.81
C ALA A 197 5.48 19.54 -22.66
N VAL A 198 5.72 19.92 -21.39
CA VAL A 198 5.07 19.25 -20.24
C VAL A 198 3.73 19.89 -19.86
N GLY A 199 3.56 21.18 -20.18
CA GLY A 199 2.36 21.97 -19.87
C GLY A 199 2.65 23.24 -19.06
N THR A 200 1.62 23.77 -18.42
CA THR A 200 1.68 25.06 -17.71
C THR A 200 1.74 24.90 -16.19
N MET A 201 2.11 25.99 -15.49
CA MET A 201 2.05 26.02 -14.02
C MET A 201 0.63 25.79 -13.47
N ASP A 202 -0.41 26.14 -14.23
CA ASP A 202 -1.79 25.87 -13.82
C ASP A 202 -2.14 24.39 -13.95
N ASP A 203 -1.67 23.72 -15.00
CA ASP A 203 -1.77 22.26 -15.14
C ASP A 203 -1.06 21.55 -13.97
N PHE A 204 0.12 22.04 -13.58
CA PHE A 204 0.85 21.52 -12.43
C PHE A 204 0.09 21.67 -11.10
N ARG A 205 -0.54 22.83 -10.87
CA ARG A 205 -1.38 23.04 -9.67
C ARG A 205 -2.61 22.14 -9.67
N VAL A 206 -3.20 21.88 -10.84
CA VAL A 206 -4.30 20.92 -10.98
C VAL A 206 -3.83 19.51 -10.65
N LEU A 207 -2.66 19.11 -11.15
CA LEU A 207 -2.03 17.83 -10.83
C LEU A 207 -1.83 17.68 -9.32
N LEU A 208 -1.14 18.63 -8.68
CA LEU A 208 -0.89 18.61 -7.24
C LEU A 208 -2.17 18.43 -6.45
N LYS A 209 -3.19 19.24 -6.74
CA LYS A 209 -4.49 19.17 -6.07
C LYS A 209 -5.14 17.78 -6.23
N LYS A 210 -5.08 17.19 -7.43
CA LYS A 210 -5.70 15.89 -7.70
C LYS A 210 -4.94 14.75 -7.03
N PHE A 211 -3.62 14.81 -7.02
CA PHE A 211 -2.75 13.83 -6.34
C PHE A 211 -2.93 13.89 -4.83
N HIS A 212 -2.87 15.09 -4.24
CA HIS A 212 -3.09 15.29 -2.80
C HIS A 212 -4.49 14.87 -2.34
N LYS A 213 -5.54 15.19 -3.12
CA LYS A 213 -6.90 14.71 -2.83
C LYS A 213 -6.98 13.18 -2.78
N ASN A 214 -6.13 12.51 -3.53
CA ASN A 214 -6.03 11.05 -3.54
C ASN A 214 -5.05 10.47 -2.52
N GLY A 215 -4.40 11.31 -1.71
CA GLY A 215 -3.42 10.91 -0.72
C GLY A 215 -2.04 10.58 -1.32
N ILE A 216 -1.79 10.96 -2.57
CA ILE A 216 -0.51 10.77 -3.25
C ILE A 216 0.32 12.03 -3.09
N LYS A 217 1.56 11.87 -2.66
CA LYS A 217 2.54 12.95 -2.51
C LYS A 217 3.33 13.16 -3.80
N VAL A 218 3.81 14.37 -4.06
CA VAL A 218 4.53 14.71 -5.30
C VAL A 218 5.92 15.21 -4.98
N VAL A 219 6.93 14.53 -5.53
CA VAL A 219 8.35 14.85 -5.40
C VAL A 219 8.88 15.25 -6.77
N LEU A 220 9.68 16.32 -6.84
CA LEU A 220 10.33 16.75 -8.09
C LEU A 220 11.81 16.41 -8.10
N THR A 221 12.33 16.06 -9.27
CA THR A 221 13.77 15.82 -9.48
C THR A 221 14.45 17.10 -9.94
N PHE A 222 15.52 17.50 -9.25
CA PHE A 222 16.38 18.61 -9.66
C PHE A 222 17.83 18.17 -9.75
N ASN A 223 18.46 18.48 -10.88
CA ASN A 223 19.90 18.44 -11.02
C ASN A 223 20.45 19.86 -10.77
N PHE A 224 21.09 20.08 -9.61
CA PHE A 224 21.75 21.34 -9.28
C PHE A 224 23.26 21.32 -9.57
N ASN A 225 23.79 20.27 -10.21
CA ASN A 225 25.21 20.20 -10.56
C ASN A 225 25.53 21.15 -11.72
N ALA A 226 24.77 21.03 -12.81
CA ALA A 226 25.05 21.71 -14.06
C ALA A 226 23.78 22.32 -14.65
N ILE A 227 23.97 23.45 -15.32
CA ILE A 227 22.92 24.20 -16.03
C ILE A 227 23.30 24.32 -17.51
N SER A 228 22.31 24.62 -18.36
CA SER A 228 22.55 25.02 -19.74
C SER A 228 23.37 26.30 -19.78
N ILE A 229 24.27 26.45 -20.75
CA ILE A 229 24.91 27.74 -21.03
C ILE A 229 23.90 28.84 -21.43
N SER A 230 22.66 28.48 -21.76
CA SER A 230 21.56 29.41 -22.02
C SER A 230 20.71 29.73 -20.78
N HIS A 231 21.07 29.23 -19.59
CA HIS A 231 20.29 29.41 -18.37
C HIS A 231 20.27 30.87 -17.89
N LYS A 232 19.10 31.36 -17.45
CA LYS A 232 18.90 32.78 -17.05
C LYS A 232 19.85 33.27 -15.96
N TRP A 233 20.26 32.39 -15.06
CA TRP A 233 21.21 32.74 -13.98
C TRP A 233 22.56 33.24 -14.48
N ILE A 234 23.01 32.81 -15.67
CA ILE A 234 24.27 33.26 -16.25
C ILE A 234 24.14 34.72 -16.68
N THR A 235 23.06 35.06 -17.41
CA THR A 235 22.82 36.43 -17.86
C THR A 235 22.45 37.38 -16.73
N GLU A 236 21.79 36.87 -15.68
CA GLU A 236 21.42 37.61 -14.47
C GLU A 236 22.57 37.71 -13.44
N ASN A 237 23.71 37.05 -13.67
CA ASN A 237 24.82 36.92 -12.72
C ASN A 237 24.37 36.46 -11.31
N LYS A 238 23.46 35.48 -11.24
CA LYS A 238 22.92 34.96 -9.97
C LYS A 238 23.70 33.80 -9.35
N VAL A 239 24.66 33.26 -10.09
CA VAL A 239 25.44 32.08 -9.68
C VAL A 239 26.91 32.26 -10.03
N LYS A 240 27.75 31.51 -9.32
CA LYS A 240 29.14 31.27 -9.73
C LYS A 240 29.23 29.95 -10.49
N LEU A 241 30.07 29.95 -11.52
CA LEU A 241 30.38 28.78 -12.34
C LEU A 241 31.77 28.29 -11.96
N ASN A 242 32.00 26.99 -12.03
CA ASN A 242 33.31 26.42 -11.77
C ASN A 242 34.29 26.85 -12.87
N SER A 243 35.38 27.51 -12.48
CA SER A 243 36.40 27.98 -13.42
C SER A 243 37.17 26.79 -13.99
N PHE A 244 37.52 26.85 -15.27
CA PHE A 244 38.32 25.79 -15.87
C PHE A 244 39.82 25.96 -15.55
N GLU A 245 40.44 24.93 -14.97
CA GLU A 245 41.88 24.88 -14.78
C GLU A 245 42.59 24.20 -15.95
N ASN A 246 43.67 24.82 -16.45
CA ASN A 246 44.46 24.29 -17.57
C ASN A 246 45.08 22.90 -17.30
N SER A 247 45.25 22.54 -16.02
CA SER A 247 45.69 21.21 -15.57
C SER A 247 44.77 20.09 -16.08
N LEU A 248 43.51 20.41 -16.38
CA LEU A 248 42.50 19.44 -16.76
C LEU A 248 42.41 19.21 -18.29
N ASN A 249 43.18 19.92 -19.12
CA ASN A 249 43.07 19.89 -20.60
C ASN A 249 43.10 18.49 -21.26
N ASN A 250 43.67 17.48 -20.61
CA ASN A 250 43.75 16.11 -21.13
C ASN A 250 42.64 15.17 -20.60
N LYS A 251 41.76 15.65 -19.71
CA LYS A 251 40.64 14.89 -19.18
C LYS A 251 39.42 15.01 -20.10
N MET A 252 38.61 13.96 -20.12
CA MET A 252 37.39 13.88 -20.92
C MET A 252 36.17 13.88 -20.01
N SER A 253 35.09 14.53 -20.47
CA SER A 253 33.81 14.54 -19.76
C SER A 253 33.20 13.14 -19.76
N ARG A 254 32.17 12.95 -18.94
CA ARG A 254 31.43 11.68 -18.86
C ARG A 254 30.86 11.22 -20.20
N TYR A 255 30.60 12.15 -21.12
CA TYR A 255 30.09 11.86 -22.46
C TYR A 255 31.16 11.91 -23.55
N GLY A 256 32.45 11.90 -23.19
CA GLY A 256 33.55 11.89 -24.16
C GLY A 256 33.71 13.20 -24.92
N LYS A 257 33.17 14.31 -24.40
CA LYS A 257 33.42 15.68 -24.87
C LYS A 257 34.55 16.33 -24.07
N ALA A 258 35.03 17.49 -24.53
CA ALA A 258 35.89 18.35 -23.71
C ALA A 258 35.18 18.71 -22.39
N ILE A 259 35.95 18.72 -21.30
CA ILE A 259 35.49 19.12 -19.95
C ILE A 259 35.51 20.63 -19.72
N ASN A 260 35.78 21.42 -20.76
CA ASN A 260 35.62 22.85 -20.74
C ASN A 260 34.48 23.28 -21.65
N VAL A 261 33.86 24.38 -21.27
CA VAL A 261 32.87 25.08 -22.07
C VAL A 261 33.24 26.56 -22.11
N ASP A 262 33.21 27.12 -23.31
CA ASP A 262 33.48 28.54 -23.55
C ASP A 262 32.18 29.33 -23.34
N ILE A 263 32.21 30.32 -22.46
CA ILE A 263 31.12 31.30 -22.26
C ILE A 263 31.74 32.69 -22.39
N GLY A 264 31.50 33.34 -23.53
CA GLY A 264 32.24 34.54 -23.91
C GLY A 264 33.73 34.24 -24.11
N ASP A 265 34.59 35.06 -23.52
CA ASP A 265 36.05 34.90 -23.60
C ASP A 265 36.64 34.02 -22.46
N GLN A 266 35.77 33.39 -21.64
CA GLN A 266 36.17 32.61 -20.46
C GLN A 266 35.82 31.14 -20.61
N LYS A 267 36.63 30.29 -19.96
CA LYS A 267 36.46 28.84 -19.91
C LYS A 267 35.98 28.39 -18.55
N PHE A 268 34.94 27.56 -18.56
CA PHE A 268 34.35 26.97 -17.36
C PHE A 268 34.40 25.45 -17.42
N TYR A 269 34.45 24.83 -16.24
CA TYR A 269 34.43 23.38 -16.10
C TYR A 269 33.04 22.83 -16.42
N SER A 270 32.99 21.64 -17.04
CA SER A 270 31.78 20.84 -17.08
C SER A 270 32.07 19.35 -17.07
N VAL A 271 31.46 18.63 -16.12
CA VAL A 271 31.57 17.17 -16.02
C VAL A 271 30.87 16.44 -17.19
N PHE A 272 29.85 17.08 -17.77
CA PHE A 272 29.07 16.54 -18.90
C PHE A 272 29.46 17.15 -20.26
N GLY A 273 30.24 18.21 -20.24
CA GLY A 273 30.66 18.96 -21.43
C GLY A 273 29.52 19.80 -22.03
N SER A 274 29.90 20.62 -23.01
CA SER A 274 28.97 21.54 -23.70
C SER A 274 27.75 20.80 -24.28
N PRO A 275 26.51 21.36 -24.13
CA PRO A 275 26.19 22.72 -23.66
C PRO A 275 25.89 22.84 -22.15
N ASN A 276 26.37 21.91 -21.33
CA ASN A 276 26.27 22.03 -19.87
C ASN A 276 27.47 22.82 -19.30
N VAL A 277 27.24 23.54 -18.21
CA VAL A 277 28.27 24.17 -17.38
C VAL A 277 27.98 23.91 -15.91
N ASP A 278 29.03 23.57 -15.16
CA ASP A 278 28.90 23.17 -13.76
C ASP A 278 28.89 24.40 -12.84
N LEU A 279 28.00 24.37 -11.86
CA LEU A 279 27.85 25.41 -10.85
C LEU A 279 28.93 25.27 -9.77
N ASP A 280 29.49 26.39 -9.32
CA ASP A 280 30.28 26.41 -8.09
C ASP A 280 29.33 26.35 -6.88
N LEU A 281 29.13 25.13 -6.35
CA LEU A 281 28.27 24.87 -5.20
C LEU A 281 28.89 25.28 -3.85
N THR A 282 30.17 25.66 -3.82
CA THR A 282 30.82 26.21 -2.63
C THR A 282 30.48 27.68 -2.43
N SER A 283 30.09 28.38 -3.50
CA SER A 283 29.69 29.77 -3.47
C SER A 283 28.37 29.99 -2.73
N SER A 284 28.39 30.90 -1.74
CA SER A 284 27.18 31.34 -1.02
C SER A 284 26.12 31.96 -1.93
N GLU A 285 26.53 32.58 -3.04
CA GLU A 285 25.62 33.16 -4.04
C GLU A 285 24.85 32.06 -4.78
N THR A 286 25.55 31.02 -5.23
CA THR A 286 24.96 29.85 -5.88
C THR A 286 24.04 29.07 -4.93
N GLN A 287 24.49 28.83 -3.69
CA GLN A 287 23.68 28.15 -2.68
C GLN A 287 22.36 28.91 -2.43
N LYS A 288 22.42 30.24 -2.33
CA LYS A 288 21.23 31.07 -2.16
C LYS A 288 20.26 30.91 -3.34
N ALA A 289 20.74 30.97 -4.58
CA ALA A 289 19.90 30.78 -5.76
C ALA A 289 19.21 29.40 -5.78
N ILE A 290 19.91 28.34 -5.38
CA ILE A 290 19.34 26.99 -5.24
C ILE A 290 18.27 26.95 -4.13
N PHE A 291 18.53 27.55 -2.96
CA PHE A 291 17.54 27.62 -1.89
C PHE A 291 16.29 28.41 -2.30
N ASP A 292 16.44 29.48 -3.07
CA ASP A 292 15.31 30.25 -3.59
C ASP A 292 14.41 29.38 -4.49
N VAL A 293 15.00 28.54 -5.36
CA VAL A 293 14.27 27.54 -6.17
C VAL A 293 13.56 26.51 -5.31
N ILE A 294 14.26 25.95 -4.31
CA ILE A 294 13.66 24.98 -3.39
C ILE A 294 12.45 25.61 -2.67
N HIS A 295 12.59 26.83 -2.18
CA HIS A 295 11.51 27.57 -1.53
C HIS A 295 10.35 27.86 -2.46
N PHE A 296 10.63 28.23 -3.72
CA PHE A 296 9.60 28.42 -4.74
C PHE A 296 8.74 27.17 -4.91
N TRP A 297 9.35 26.01 -5.14
CA TRP A 297 8.60 24.78 -5.36
C TRP A 297 7.91 24.25 -4.10
N MET A 298 8.54 24.39 -2.93
CA MET A 298 7.89 24.09 -1.65
C MET A 298 6.64 24.96 -1.43
N LYS A 299 6.68 26.22 -1.86
CA LYS A 299 5.53 27.14 -1.79
C LYS A 299 4.42 26.76 -2.77
N GLU A 300 4.77 26.27 -3.96
CA GLU A 300 3.79 25.72 -4.92
C GLU A 300 3.11 24.44 -4.39
N GLY A 301 3.77 23.73 -3.45
CA GLY A 301 3.14 22.68 -2.65
C GLY A 301 3.67 21.27 -2.91
N ILE A 302 4.88 21.12 -3.46
CA ILE A 302 5.52 19.80 -3.56
C ILE A 302 5.87 19.25 -2.18
N ASP A 303 5.92 17.93 -2.06
CA ASP A 303 6.14 17.22 -0.79
C ASP A 303 7.60 16.79 -0.59
N GLY A 304 8.46 16.96 -1.58
CA GLY A 304 9.88 16.66 -1.49
C GLY A 304 10.64 16.92 -2.78
N ILE A 305 11.96 16.83 -2.70
CA ILE A 305 12.87 16.98 -3.83
C ILE A 305 13.81 15.77 -3.88
N LEU A 306 13.99 15.21 -5.08
CA LEU A 306 15.05 14.27 -5.39
C LEU A 306 16.22 15.05 -6.00
N LEU A 307 17.40 14.99 -5.38
CA LEU A 307 18.62 15.56 -5.92
C LEU A 307 19.24 14.57 -6.91
N ASP A 308 19.29 14.96 -8.17
CA ASP A 308 19.95 14.19 -9.22
C ASP A 308 21.43 14.58 -9.33
N ASN A 309 22.26 13.64 -9.78
CA ASN A 309 23.69 13.84 -10.01
C ASN A 309 24.49 14.35 -8.79
N ALA A 310 24.02 14.08 -7.57
CA ALA A 310 24.65 14.51 -6.32
C ALA A 310 26.11 14.06 -6.15
N ALA A 311 26.51 12.98 -6.82
CA ALA A 311 27.89 12.48 -6.83
C ALA A 311 28.90 13.44 -7.49
N PHE A 312 28.42 14.46 -8.22
CA PHE A 312 29.26 15.41 -8.95
C PHE A 312 29.30 16.80 -8.32
N PHE A 313 28.54 17.04 -7.25
CA PHE A 313 28.34 18.38 -6.67
C PHE A 313 29.60 19.08 -6.16
N VAL A 314 30.62 18.31 -5.78
CA VAL A 314 31.89 18.87 -5.35
C VAL A 314 32.99 18.08 -6.02
N GLU A 315 33.81 18.78 -6.77
CA GLU A 315 35.01 18.23 -7.36
C GLU A 315 36.07 18.04 -6.26
N GLU A 316 36.67 16.85 -6.20
CA GLU A 316 37.87 16.67 -5.39
C GLU A 316 39.04 17.38 -6.09
N GLU A 317 39.76 18.23 -5.34
CA GLU A 317 41.14 18.53 -5.69
C GLU A 317 41.91 17.20 -5.65
N GLU A 318 42.18 16.61 -6.82
CA GLU A 318 43.15 15.53 -6.92
C GLU A 318 44.50 16.07 -6.42
N LYS A 319 44.78 15.89 -5.13
CA LYS A 319 46.12 16.08 -4.60
C LYS A 319 47.01 15.06 -5.31
N GLU A 320 47.94 15.55 -6.12
CA GLU A 320 48.99 14.74 -6.73
C GLU A 320 49.60 13.81 -5.68
N GLY A 321 49.29 12.51 -5.73
CA GLY A 321 49.86 11.55 -4.78
C GLY A 321 49.14 10.21 -4.59
N THR A 322 47.89 10.04 -5.02
CA THR A 322 47.20 8.75 -4.82
C THR A 322 46.95 8.06 -6.15
N GLN A 323 48.02 7.52 -6.74
CA GLN A 323 47.86 6.37 -7.62
C GLN A 323 47.33 5.22 -6.77
N SER A 324 46.00 5.05 -6.74
CA SER A 324 45.41 3.82 -6.24
C SER A 324 45.79 2.71 -7.21
N ASN A 325 46.80 1.93 -6.84
CA ASN A 325 47.00 0.57 -7.31
C ASN A 325 45.74 -0.24 -6.99
N LEU A 326 44.71 -0.14 -7.81
CA LEU A 326 43.64 -1.13 -7.86
C LEU A 326 43.99 -2.05 -9.02
N GLY A 327 44.78 -3.05 -8.64
CA GLY A 327 45.17 -4.15 -9.49
C GLY A 327 43.96 -4.90 -10.02
N SER A 328 44.15 -5.39 -11.23
CA SER A 328 43.46 -6.54 -11.80
C SER A 328 43.24 -7.65 -10.76
N THR A 329 41.98 -7.98 -10.52
CA THR A 329 41.53 -9.34 -10.21
C THR A 329 40.15 -9.56 -10.81
#